data_AF-A0A923S169-F1
#
_entry.id   AF-A0A923S169-F1
#
_cell.length_a   1.000
_cell.length_b   1.000
_cell.length_c   1.000
_cell.angle_alpha   90.00
_cell.angle_beta   90.00
_cell.angle_gamma   90.00
#
_symmetry.space_group_name_H-M   'P 1'
#
loop_
_entity.id
_entity.type
_entity.pdbx_description
1 polymer ?
#
loop_
_entity_poly.entity_id
_entity_poly.type
_entity_poly.pdbx_seq_one_letter_code
_entity_poly.pdbx_strand_id
1 'polypeptide(L)'
;MAASGRGAAEGVMVRHLVAFGLAFVCISAQAGIVREAAGRVIVSGQIAPEDASRLLDLLARNPGIDTVLFHECRGGTLGAANAFATIIRDRKLKTLAAGQCTSACALAFLAGVPRRFEAVPGFSMIGLHAPRLPDSSGPSSDAVSQKMLQWVERATGGKLSKEVMDLIASSWAPASGVMFMSYNVGSVRMSRTVYCDGTQDGTLEKCRTLRGADALSQGIVTE
;
A
#
# COMPACT_ATOMS: atom_id res chain seq x y z
N MET A 1 54.25 -25.51 67.17
CA MET A 1 54.55 -25.03 65.81
C MET A 1 53.29 -24.41 65.24
N ALA A 2 53.42 -23.18 64.74
CA ALA A 2 52.33 -22.29 64.36
C ALA A 2 52.13 -22.25 62.83
N ALA A 3 50.91 -21.92 62.40
CA ALA A 3 50.49 -21.16 61.20
C ALA A 3 49.02 -21.56 60.90
N SER A 4 47.97 -20.74 60.97
CA SER A 4 47.66 -19.40 60.45
C SER A 4 47.51 -19.31 58.91
N GLY A 5 46.27 -19.03 58.48
CA GLY A 5 45.85 -18.59 57.13
C GLY A 5 44.32 -18.65 57.05
N ARG A 6 43.56 -17.56 57.27
CA ARG A 6 43.03 -16.59 56.26
C ARG A 6 42.59 -17.29 54.97
N GLY A 7 41.36 -17.26 54.49
CA GLY A 7 40.23 -16.33 54.62
C GLY A 7 39.72 -16.05 53.20
N ALA A 8 38.44 -16.23 52.90
CA ALA A 8 37.76 -15.62 51.76
C ALA A 8 36.24 -15.77 51.92
N ALA A 9 35.55 -14.64 51.93
CA ALA A 9 34.10 -14.53 51.90
C ALA A 9 33.60 -14.70 50.47
N GLU A 10 32.60 -15.56 50.24
CA GLU A 10 31.82 -15.57 49.00
C GLU A 10 30.45 -14.97 49.29
N GLY A 11 30.18 -13.82 48.67
CA GLY A 11 28.89 -13.13 48.71
C GLY A 11 27.83 -13.88 47.90
N VAL A 12 26.65 -14.05 48.50
CA VAL A 12 25.48 -14.62 47.83
C VAL A 12 24.91 -13.58 46.86
N MET A 13 25.09 -13.83 45.56
CA MET A 13 24.52 -13.03 44.48
C MET A 13 23.04 -13.43 44.27
N VAL A 14 22.12 -12.56 44.69
CA VAL A 14 20.68 -12.69 44.44
C VAL A 14 20.40 -12.51 42.94
N ARG A 15 20.05 -13.58 42.24
CA ARG A 15 19.60 -13.54 40.84
C ARG A 15 18.15 -13.05 40.78
N HIS A 16 17.95 -11.80 40.42
CA HIS A 16 16.64 -11.30 39.99
C HIS A 16 16.32 -11.87 38.59
N LEU A 17 15.42 -12.86 38.53
CA LEU A 17 14.80 -13.29 37.28
C LEU A 17 13.69 -12.29 36.91
N VAL A 18 14.00 -11.34 36.04
CA VAL A 18 13.00 -10.53 35.35
C VAL A 18 12.51 -11.32 34.15
N ALA A 19 11.34 -11.93 34.27
CA ALA A 19 10.66 -12.58 33.15
C ALA A 19 10.12 -11.50 32.20
N PHE A 20 10.85 -11.22 31.12
CA PHE A 20 10.32 -10.45 30.00
C PHE A 20 9.32 -11.32 29.24
N GLY A 21 8.02 -11.08 29.47
CA GLY A 21 6.96 -11.64 28.65
C GLY A 21 7.09 -11.12 27.22
N LEU A 22 7.38 -12.01 26.26
CA LEU A 22 7.31 -11.71 24.83
C LEU A 22 5.84 -11.43 24.47
N ALA A 23 5.46 -10.16 24.33
CA ALA A 23 4.21 -9.79 23.71
C ALA A 23 4.32 -10.05 22.20
N PHE A 24 3.74 -11.15 21.73
CA PHE A 24 3.58 -11.44 20.30
C PHE A 24 2.59 -10.44 19.71
N VAL A 25 3.08 -9.40 19.03
CA VAL A 25 2.23 -8.49 18.26
C VAL A 25 1.84 -9.20 16.97
N CYS A 26 0.68 -9.85 16.95
CA CYS A 26 0.06 -10.34 15.72
C CYS A 26 -0.25 -9.14 14.82
N ILE A 27 0.54 -8.96 13.75
CA ILE A 27 0.22 -8.05 12.65
C ILE A 27 -1.00 -8.64 11.93
N SER A 28 -2.19 -8.29 12.41
CA SER A 28 -3.45 -8.75 11.83
C SER A 28 -3.73 -7.99 10.55
N ALA A 29 -4.08 -8.71 9.49
CA ALA A 29 -4.69 -8.12 8.30
C ALA A 29 -5.90 -7.27 8.73
N GLN A 30 -5.81 -5.95 8.57
CA GLN A 30 -6.93 -5.06 8.88
C GLN A 30 -7.98 -5.19 7.78
N ALA A 31 -9.20 -5.59 8.17
CA ALA A 31 -10.34 -5.68 7.28
C ALA A 31 -10.63 -4.34 6.59
N GLY A 32 -11.25 -4.39 5.42
CA GLY A 32 -11.68 -3.22 4.68
C GLY A 32 -12.67 -2.39 5.48
N ILE A 33 -12.45 -1.08 5.49
CA ILE A 33 -13.39 -0.10 6.05
C ILE A 33 -13.78 0.85 4.93
N VAL A 34 -15.09 0.97 4.71
CA VAL A 34 -15.67 1.93 3.76
C VAL A 34 -16.66 2.78 4.54
N ARG A 35 -16.40 4.08 4.62
CA ARG A 35 -17.21 5.02 5.39
C ARG A 35 -17.28 6.38 4.75
N GLU A 36 -18.35 7.10 5.00
CA GLU A 36 -18.43 8.52 4.68
C GLU A 36 -17.70 9.34 5.75
N ALA A 37 -16.98 10.38 5.32
CA ALA A 37 -16.49 11.44 6.19
C ALA A 37 -16.14 12.69 5.39
N ALA A 38 -16.49 13.87 5.92
CA ALA A 38 -16.15 15.17 5.33
C ALA A 38 -16.50 15.30 3.83
N GLY A 39 -17.70 14.84 3.44
CA GLY A 39 -18.19 14.97 2.06
C GLY A 39 -17.55 14.00 1.04
N ARG A 40 -16.89 12.94 1.51
CA ARG A 40 -16.25 11.92 0.67
C ARG A 40 -16.39 10.53 1.27
N VAL A 41 -16.14 9.49 0.46
CA VAL A 41 -15.97 8.12 0.97
C VAL A 41 -14.49 7.86 1.25
N ILE A 42 -14.18 7.33 2.42
CA ILE A 42 -12.85 6.86 2.81
C ILE A 42 -12.84 5.33 2.76
N VAL A 43 -11.82 4.79 2.10
CA VAL A 43 -11.53 3.36 1.95
C VAL A 43 -10.18 3.07 2.58
N SER A 44 -10.11 2.18 3.55
CA SER A 44 -8.89 1.81 4.27
C SER A 44 -8.79 0.30 4.52
N GLY A 45 -7.62 -0.21 4.89
CA GLY A 45 -7.40 -1.64 5.14
C GLY A 45 -7.29 -2.44 3.85
N GLN A 46 -7.70 -3.71 3.87
CA GLN A 46 -7.74 -4.57 2.69
C GLN A 46 -9.15 -4.67 2.12
N ILE A 47 -9.34 -4.30 0.85
CA ILE A 47 -10.65 -4.31 0.22
C ILE A 47 -11.12 -5.72 -0.14
N ALA A 48 -12.38 -6.00 0.14
CA ALA A 48 -13.09 -7.20 -0.26
C ALA A 48 -14.29 -6.85 -1.18
N PRO A 49 -14.87 -7.80 -1.92
CA PRO A 49 -16.00 -7.53 -2.80
C PRO A 49 -17.20 -6.87 -2.10
N GLU A 50 -17.49 -7.26 -0.85
CA GLU A 50 -18.55 -6.68 -0.03
C GLU A 50 -18.34 -5.19 0.30
N ASP A 51 -17.09 -4.72 0.32
CA ASP A 51 -16.77 -3.32 0.52
C ASP A 51 -17.19 -2.46 -0.69
N ALA A 52 -17.20 -3.04 -1.89
CA ALA A 52 -17.68 -2.35 -3.08
C ALA A 52 -19.19 -2.11 -3.01
N SER A 53 -19.96 -3.06 -2.47
CA SER A 53 -21.39 -2.88 -2.19
C SER A 53 -21.61 -1.75 -1.18
N ARG A 54 -20.80 -1.68 -0.12
CA ARG A 54 -20.87 -0.57 0.85
C ARG A 54 -20.57 0.79 0.22
N LEU A 55 -19.59 0.85 -0.69
CA LEU A 55 -19.32 2.06 -1.46
C LEU A 55 -20.55 2.49 -2.27
N LEU A 56 -21.16 1.56 -3.00
CA LEU A 56 -22.35 1.84 -3.81
C LEU A 56 -23.51 2.36 -2.96
N ASP A 57 -23.77 1.74 -1.81
CA ASP A 57 -24.84 2.14 -0.88
C ASP A 57 -24.61 3.53 -0.27
N LEU A 58 -23.36 3.89 0.03
CA LEU A 58 -23.03 5.23 0.52
C LEU A 58 -23.22 6.29 -0.57
N LEU A 59 -22.80 6.01 -1.80
CA LEU A 59 -22.99 6.93 -2.93
C LEU A 59 -24.47 7.09 -3.28
N ALA A 60 -25.28 6.04 -3.18
CA ALA A 60 -26.71 6.10 -3.42
C ALA A 60 -27.44 6.97 -2.39
N ARG A 61 -27.04 6.90 -1.12
CA ARG A 61 -27.60 7.72 -0.04
C ARG A 61 -27.08 9.16 -0.05
N ASN A 62 -25.88 9.37 -0.59
CA ASN A 62 -25.20 10.66 -0.61
C ASN A 62 -24.80 11.04 -2.05
N PRO A 63 -25.76 11.44 -2.90
CA PRO A 63 -25.52 11.68 -4.33
C PRO A 63 -24.57 12.86 -4.61
N GLY A 64 -24.30 13.71 -3.61
CA GLY A 64 -23.33 14.80 -3.72
C GLY A 64 -21.87 14.38 -3.55
N ILE A 65 -21.59 13.15 -3.09
CA ILE A 65 -20.21 12.66 -2.96
C ILE A 65 -19.66 12.32 -4.34
N ASP A 66 -18.56 12.96 -4.69
CA ASP A 66 -17.85 12.74 -5.95
C ASP A 66 -16.43 12.18 -5.76
N THR A 67 -16.00 11.93 -4.52
CA THR A 67 -14.61 11.62 -4.18
C THR A 67 -14.49 10.37 -3.32
N VAL A 68 -13.55 9.49 -3.71
CA VAL A 68 -13.11 8.32 -2.93
C VAL A 68 -11.66 8.52 -2.51
N LEU A 69 -11.41 8.59 -1.20
CA LEU A 69 -10.07 8.61 -0.63
C LEU A 69 -9.65 7.19 -0.23
N PHE A 70 -8.61 6.68 -0.86
CA PHE A 70 -7.89 5.50 -0.40
C PHE A 70 -6.85 5.92 0.64
N HIS A 71 -7.13 5.66 1.92
CA HIS A 71 -6.28 6.04 3.04
C HIS A 71 -5.79 4.80 3.80
N GLU A 72 -4.48 4.55 3.83
CA GLU A 72 -3.93 3.32 4.43
C GLU A 72 -4.64 2.05 3.89
N CYS A 73 -4.88 2.03 2.59
CA CYS A 73 -5.51 0.92 1.86
C CYS A 73 -4.43 0.03 1.25
N ARG A 74 -4.29 -1.19 1.77
CA ARG A 74 -3.10 -2.05 1.63
C ARG A 74 -3.37 -3.34 0.87
N GLY A 75 -4.21 -3.28 -0.16
CA GLY A 75 -4.50 -4.40 -1.04
C GLY A 75 -5.88 -5.00 -0.84
N GLY A 76 -6.00 -6.30 -1.03
CA GLY A 76 -7.28 -6.98 -1.19
C GLY A 76 -7.27 -7.94 -2.37
N THR A 77 -8.45 -8.30 -2.89
CA THR A 77 -8.56 -9.20 -4.04
C THR A 77 -8.66 -8.45 -5.37
N LEU A 78 -8.26 -9.08 -6.47
CA LEU A 78 -8.50 -8.53 -7.82
C LEU A 78 -9.99 -8.35 -8.11
N GLY A 79 -10.85 -9.23 -7.57
CA GLY A 79 -12.30 -9.09 -7.69
C GLY A 79 -12.81 -7.81 -7.02
N ALA A 80 -12.32 -7.50 -5.82
CA ALA A 80 -12.63 -6.25 -5.12
C ALA A 80 -12.11 -5.04 -5.92
N ALA A 81 -10.85 -5.08 -6.39
CA ALA A 81 -10.29 -4.01 -7.21
C ALA A 81 -11.16 -3.70 -8.43
N ASN A 82 -11.61 -4.74 -9.14
CA ASN A 82 -12.48 -4.60 -10.30
C ASN A 82 -13.84 -4.02 -9.94
N ALA A 83 -14.48 -4.51 -8.86
CA ALA A 83 -15.77 -4.01 -8.41
C ALA A 83 -15.72 -2.51 -8.04
N PHE A 84 -14.71 -2.10 -7.28
CA PHE A 84 -14.47 -0.68 -6.98
C PHE A 84 -14.19 0.12 -8.26
N ALA A 85 -13.32 -0.39 -9.14
CA ALA A 85 -12.97 0.30 -10.37
C ALA A 85 -14.18 0.56 -11.27
N THR A 86 -15.09 -0.41 -11.40
CA THR A 86 -16.36 -0.25 -12.13
C THR A 86 -17.19 0.87 -11.53
N ILE A 87 -17.46 0.84 -10.22
CA ILE A 87 -18.28 1.86 -9.56
C ILE A 87 -17.66 3.26 -9.72
N ILE A 88 -16.36 3.39 -9.47
CA ILE A 88 -15.62 4.65 -9.56
C ILE A 88 -15.67 5.20 -10.99
N ARG A 89 -15.44 4.35 -11.99
CA ARG A 89 -15.43 4.76 -13.41
C ARG A 89 -16.81 5.15 -13.90
N ASP A 90 -17.83 4.34 -13.61
CA ASP A 90 -19.22 4.57 -14.05
C ASP A 90 -19.80 5.86 -13.48
N ARG A 91 -19.44 6.17 -12.23
CA ARG A 91 -19.84 7.40 -11.54
C ARG A 91 -18.90 8.58 -11.79
N LYS A 92 -17.80 8.38 -12.52
CA LYS A 92 -16.75 9.38 -12.78
C LYS A 92 -16.21 10.02 -11.49
N LEU A 93 -15.99 9.21 -10.45
CA LEU A 93 -15.53 9.71 -9.17
C LEU A 93 -14.06 10.12 -9.23
N LYS A 94 -13.71 11.12 -8.44
CA LYS A 94 -12.33 11.49 -8.13
C LYS A 94 -11.74 10.45 -7.19
N THR A 95 -10.46 10.13 -7.37
CA THR A 95 -9.74 9.31 -6.40
C THR A 95 -8.56 10.06 -5.80
N LEU A 96 -8.44 9.95 -4.48
CA LEU A 96 -7.34 10.49 -3.70
C LEU A 96 -6.58 9.34 -3.03
N ALA A 97 -5.28 9.48 -2.87
CA ALA A 97 -4.44 8.56 -2.10
C ALA A 97 -3.77 9.33 -0.95
N ALA A 98 -3.90 8.82 0.28
CA ALA A 98 -3.19 9.31 1.46
C ALA A 98 -2.58 8.13 2.24
N GLY A 99 -1.36 8.27 2.73
CA GLY A 99 -0.66 7.12 3.32
C GLY A 99 -0.40 6.04 2.28
N GLN A 100 -0.56 4.76 2.65
CA GLN A 100 -0.43 3.67 1.68
C GLN A 100 -1.70 3.46 0.83
N CYS A 101 -1.54 3.35 -0.49
CA CYS A 101 -2.54 2.89 -1.45
C CYS A 101 -1.86 1.85 -2.36
N THR A 102 -1.94 0.57 -2.02
CA THR A 102 -1.12 -0.47 -2.68
C THR A 102 -1.94 -1.64 -3.21
N SER A 103 -1.35 -2.38 -4.17
CA SER A 103 -1.91 -3.61 -4.70
C SER A 103 -3.33 -3.41 -5.25
N ALA A 104 -4.32 -4.23 -4.86
CA ALA A 104 -5.72 -4.10 -5.27
C ALA A 104 -6.31 -2.68 -5.06
N CYS A 105 -5.95 -1.98 -3.98
CA CYS A 105 -6.40 -0.60 -3.74
C CYS A 105 -5.84 0.37 -4.80
N ALA A 106 -4.56 0.22 -5.18
CA ALA A 106 -3.96 1.02 -6.24
C ALA A 106 -4.64 0.78 -7.60
N LEU A 107 -5.01 -0.46 -7.90
CA LEU A 107 -5.75 -0.79 -9.12
C LEU A 107 -7.14 -0.14 -9.14
N ALA A 108 -7.85 -0.12 -8.01
CA ALA A 108 -9.13 0.58 -7.87
C ALA A 108 -8.97 2.10 -7.99
N PHE A 109 -7.95 2.67 -7.34
CA PHE A 109 -7.59 4.08 -7.41
C PHE A 109 -7.40 4.56 -8.86
N LEU A 110 -6.77 3.74 -9.71
CA LEU A 110 -6.55 4.08 -11.12
C LEU A 110 -7.84 4.27 -11.94
N ALA A 111 -9.01 3.89 -11.42
CA ALA A 111 -10.29 4.13 -12.09
C ALA A 111 -10.77 5.59 -12.00
N GLY A 112 -10.23 6.39 -11.07
CA GLY A 112 -10.70 7.74 -10.81
C GLY A 112 -10.46 8.71 -11.97
N VAL A 113 -11.27 9.77 -12.02
CA VAL A 113 -11.18 10.84 -13.02
C VAL A 113 -11.59 12.19 -12.38
N PRO A 114 -10.64 13.07 -11.96
CA PRO A 114 -9.19 12.89 -11.88
C PRO A 114 -8.70 12.03 -10.70
N ARG A 115 -7.38 11.79 -10.67
CA ARG A 115 -6.64 11.02 -9.65
C ARG A 115 -5.51 11.86 -9.07
N ARG A 116 -5.42 11.96 -7.75
CA ARG A 116 -4.39 12.77 -7.07
C ARG A 116 -3.84 12.10 -5.82
N PHE A 117 -2.64 12.51 -5.42
CA PHE A 117 -2.25 12.40 -4.02
C PHE A 117 -3.03 13.41 -3.19
N GLU A 118 -3.34 13.05 -1.95
CA GLU A 118 -3.93 13.98 -0.99
C GLU A 118 -2.99 15.17 -0.76
N ALA A 119 -3.56 16.38 -0.65
CA ALA A 119 -2.78 17.62 -0.58
C ALA A 119 -2.42 18.05 0.85
N VAL A 120 -2.83 17.27 1.87
CA VAL A 120 -2.51 17.57 3.27
C VAL A 120 -1.07 17.16 3.60
N PRO A 121 -0.45 17.75 4.64
CA PRO A 121 0.86 17.34 5.11
C PRO A 121 0.92 15.85 5.41
N GLY A 122 2.02 15.21 4.99
CA GLY A 122 2.24 13.79 5.22
C GLY A 122 2.69 13.04 3.99
N PHE A 123 2.75 11.72 4.15
CA PHE A 123 3.21 10.78 3.15
C PHE A 123 2.03 10.18 2.39
N SER A 124 2.18 10.02 1.08
CA SER A 124 1.29 9.24 0.24
C SER A 124 2.08 8.35 -0.71
N MET A 125 1.62 7.13 -0.94
CA MET A 125 2.28 6.17 -1.83
C MET A 125 1.26 5.33 -2.57
N ILE A 126 1.44 5.25 -3.89
CA ILE A 126 0.71 4.34 -4.76
C ILE A 126 1.65 3.22 -5.17
N GLY A 127 1.34 1.97 -4.80
CA GLY A 127 2.19 0.81 -5.05
C GLY A 127 1.54 -0.21 -5.98
N LEU A 128 2.22 -0.56 -7.07
CA LEU A 128 1.78 -1.55 -8.06
C LEU A 128 2.78 -2.72 -8.15
N HIS A 129 2.23 -3.92 -8.27
CA HIS A 129 3.00 -5.17 -8.36
C HIS A 129 2.12 -6.25 -9.05
N ALA A 130 2.71 -7.33 -9.54
CA ALA A 130 2.01 -8.42 -10.21
C ALA A 130 1.14 -9.23 -9.22
N PRO A 131 -0.02 -9.74 -9.63
CA PRO A 131 -0.85 -10.57 -8.76
C PRO A 131 -0.14 -11.88 -8.42
N ARG A 132 -0.42 -12.37 -7.21
CA ARG A 132 0.13 -13.61 -6.66
C ARG A 132 -0.98 -14.50 -6.10
N LEU A 133 -0.63 -15.75 -5.85
CA LEU A 133 -1.50 -16.70 -5.16
C LEU A 133 -1.87 -16.16 -3.76
N PRO A 134 -3.05 -16.52 -3.21
CA PRO A 134 -3.50 -16.00 -1.91
C PRO A 134 -2.54 -16.29 -0.75
N ASP A 135 -1.88 -17.44 -0.78
CA ASP A 135 -0.86 -17.85 0.20
C ASP A 135 0.53 -17.25 -0.09
N SER A 136 0.66 -16.47 -1.16
CA SER A 136 1.91 -15.86 -1.63
C SER A 136 3.00 -16.86 -2.01
N SER A 137 2.65 -18.14 -2.24
CA SER A 137 3.61 -19.18 -2.62
C SER A 137 4.19 -19.01 -4.02
N GLY A 138 3.58 -18.16 -4.85
CA GLY A 138 4.03 -17.91 -6.20
C GLY A 138 3.19 -16.86 -6.95
N PRO A 139 3.56 -16.55 -8.20
CA PRO A 139 2.80 -15.65 -9.05
C PRO A 139 1.42 -16.24 -9.41
N SER A 140 0.46 -15.37 -9.71
CA SER A 140 -0.79 -15.78 -10.35
C SER A 140 -0.54 -16.22 -11.79
N SER A 141 -1.52 -16.88 -12.41
CA SER A 141 -1.41 -17.31 -13.81
C SER A 141 -1.19 -16.14 -14.77
N ASP A 142 -0.50 -16.40 -15.88
CA ASP A 142 -0.21 -15.40 -16.92
C ASP A 142 -1.46 -14.68 -17.39
N ALA A 143 -2.57 -15.40 -17.59
CA ALA A 143 -3.84 -14.81 -18.01
C ALA A 143 -4.38 -13.77 -17.01
N VAL A 144 -4.19 -13.99 -15.71
CA VAL A 144 -4.60 -13.05 -14.65
C VAL A 144 -3.68 -11.83 -14.64
N SER A 145 -2.36 -12.07 -14.70
CA SER A 145 -1.35 -11.01 -14.75
C SER A 145 -1.53 -10.11 -15.97
N GLN A 146 -1.75 -10.69 -17.16
CA GLN A 146 -1.98 -9.93 -18.39
C GLN A 146 -3.24 -9.08 -18.33
N LYS A 147 -4.34 -9.59 -17.76
CA LYS A 147 -5.57 -8.78 -17.57
C LYS A 147 -5.32 -7.59 -16.65
N MET A 148 -4.52 -7.76 -15.58
CA MET A 148 -4.15 -6.67 -14.68
C MET A 148 -3.29 -5.62 -15.41
N LEU A 149 -2.26 -6.04 -16.13
CA LEU A 149 -1.37 -5.13 -16.87
C LEU A 149 -2.12 -4.34 -17.94
N GLN A 150 -3.03 -4.98 -18.68
CA GLN A 150 -3.92 -4.30 -19.63
C GLN A 150 -4.82 -3.26 -18.96
N TRP A 151 -5.30 -3.53 -17.74
CA TRP A 151 -6.05 -2.53 -16.99
C TRP A 151 -5.16 -1.34 -16.62
N VAL A 152 -3.95 -1.57 -16.11
CA VAL A 152 -3.00 -0.52 -15.76
C VAL A 152 -2.63 0.33 -16.99
N GLU A 153 -2.32 -0.31 -18.12
CA GLU A 153 -2.02 0.39 -19.38
C GLU A 153 -3.17 1.29 -19.84
N ARG A 154 -4.40 0.77 -19.91
CA ARG A 154 -5.56 1.57 -20.28
C ARG A 154 -5.84 2.69 -19.29
N ALA A 155 -5.77 2.40 -17.99
CA ALA A 155 -6.08 3.37 -16.96
C ALA A 155 -5.03 4.51 -16.92
N THR A 156 -3.77 4.22 -17.23
CA THR A 156 -2.70 5.23 -17.34
C THR A 156 -2.69 5.95 -18.70
N GLY A 157 -3.57 5.58 -19.62
CA GLY A 157 -3.63 6.14 -20.98
C GLY A 157 -2.37 5.82 -21.79
N GLY A 158 -1.74 4.67 -21.54
CA GLY A 158 -0.51 4.24 -22.21
C GLY A 158 0.74 5.06 -21.83
N LYS A 159 0.66 5.92 -20.81
CA LYS A 159 1.78 6.79 -20.39
C LYS A 159 2.85 6.06 -19.58
N LEU A 160 2.51 4.91 -18.99
CA LEU A 160 3.44 4.12 -18.20
C LEU A 160 4.59 3.63 -19.09
N SER A 161 5.83 3.91 -18.72
CA SER A 161 6.99 3.50 -19.50
C SER A 161 7.12 1.98 -19.53
N LYS A 162 7.76 1.46 -20.58
CA LYS A 162 8.01 0.02 -20.70
C LYS A 162 8.80 -0.52 -19.50
N GLU A 163 9.84 0.19 -19.06
CA GLU A 163 10.62 -0.22 -17.88
C GLU A 163 9.72 -0.37 -16.65
N VAL A 164 8.89 0.63 -16.36
CA VAL A 164 7.99 0.60 -15.20
C VAL A 164 6.98 -0.54 -15.32
N MET A 165 6.41 -0.76 -16.50
CA MET A 165 5.48 -1.87 -16.75
C MET A 165 6.15 -3.24 -16.54
N ASP A 166 7.36 -3.43 -17.05
CA ASP A 166 8.11 -4.69 -16.90
C ASP A 166 8.46 -4.96 -15.42
N LEU A 167 8.82 -3.92 -14.66
CA LEU A 167 9.07 -4.03 -13.22
C LEU A 167 7.79 -4.41 -12.45
N ILE A 168 6.65 -3.80 -12.77
CA ILE A 168 5.36 -4.18 -12.15
C ILE A 168 5.05 -5.65 -12.48
N ALA A 169 5.19 -6.04 -13.75
CA ALA A 169 4.89 -7.39 -14.23
C ALA A 169 5.77 -8.48 -13.58
N SER A 170 7.02 -8.16 -13.25
CA SER A 170 7.94 -9.10 -12.59
C SER A 170 7.83 -9.12 -11.07
N SER A 171 7.16 -8.14 -10.46
CA SER A 171 7.06 -7.98 -9.01
C SER A 171 5.94 -8.83 -8.40
N TRP A 172 6.12 -10.14 -8.29
CA TRP A 172 5.16 -11.01 -7.58
C TRP A 172 5.56 -11.31 -6.12
N ALA A 173 6.87 -11.21 -5.81
CA ALA A 173 7.40 -11.54 -4.50
C ALA A 173 6.89 -10.57 -3.41
N PRO A 174 6.81 -11.02 -2.14
CA PRO A 174 6.49 -10.13 -1.02
C PRO A 174 7.41 -8.89 -1.00
N ALA A 175 6.84 -7.73 -0.67
CA ALA A 175 7.55 -6.45 -0.63
C ALA A 175 8.22 -6.00 -1.94
N SER A 176 7.96 -6.67 -3.07
CA SER A 176 8.38 -6.20 -4.40
C SER A 176 7.32 -5.32 -5.07
N GLY A 177 7.75 -4.42 -5.94
CA GLY A 177 6.85 -3.54 -6.69
C GLY A 177 7.46 -2.21 -7.08
N VAL A 178 6.66 -1.42 -7.81
CA VAL A 178 6.95 -0.02 -8.10
C VAL A 178 6.09 0.86 -7.21
N MET A 179 6.71 1.83 -6.54
CA MET A 179 6.06 2.74 -5.60
C MET A 179 6.23 4.18 -6.07
N PHE A 180 5.11 4.86 -6.30
CA PHE A 180 5.03 6.28 -6.61
C PHE A 180 4.72 7.04 -5.34
N MET A 181 5.62 7.90 -4.90
CA MET A 181 5.61 8.49 -3.57
C MET A 181 5.51 10.00 -3.65
N SER A 182 4.71 10.58 -2.76
CA SER A 182 4.60 12.02 -2.56
C SER A 182 4.68 12.34 -1.07
N TYR A 183 5.42 13.39 -0.73
CA TYR A 183 5.58 13.90 0.61
C TYR A 183 5.26 15.39 0.60
N ASN A 184 4.26 15.81 1.35
CA ASN A 184 3.92 17.21 1.54
C ASN A 184 4.49 17.70 2.88
N VAL A 185 5.41 18.66 2.83
CA VAL A 185 6.00 19.32 4.01
C VAL A 185 5.77 20.82 3.89
N GLY A 186 4.80 21.33 4.64
CA GLY A 186 4.33 22.72 4.49
C GLY A 186 3.78 22.95 3.08
N SER A 187 4.33 23.93 2.36
CA SER A 187 3.98 24.23 0.97
C SER A 187 4.82 23.45 -0.06
N VAL A 188 5.81 22.68 0.38
CA VAL A 188 6.73 21.95 -0.51
C VAL A 188 6.21 20.54 -0.72
N ARG A 189 6.03 20.16 -1.99
CA ARG A 189 5.74 18.79 -2.40
C ARG A 189 6.98 18.13 -2.99
N MET A 190 7.47 17.10 -2.32
CA MET A 190 8.53 16.23 -2.83
C MET A 190 7.90 14.97 -3.41
N SER A 191 8.54 14.40 -4.44
CA SER A 191 8.10 13.12 -5.01
C SER A 191 9.29 12.26 -5.40
N ARG A 192 9.11 10.95 -5.30
CA ARG A 192 10.07 9.96 -5.74
C ARG A 192 9.33 8.73 -6.26
N THR A 193 9.94 8.04 -7.21
CA THR A 193 9.49 6.72 -7.66
C THR A 193 10.59 5.72 -7.42
N VAL A 194 10.27 4.60 -6.79
CA VAL A 194 11.23 3.56 -6.44
C VAL A 194 10.73 2.19 -6.90
N TYR A 195 11.66 1.29 -7.14
CA TYR A 195 11.43 -0.12 -7.36
C TYR A 195 12.11 -0.93 -6.25
N CYS A 196 11.34 -1.79 -5.59
CA CYS A 196 11.84 -2.76 -4.62
C CYS A 196 11.73 -4.15 -5.24
N ASP A 197 12.76 -4.98 -5.11
CA ASP A 197 12.74 -6.39 -5.56
C ASP A 197 12.32 -7.36 -4.43
N GLY A 198 12.07 -6.83 -3.23
CA GLY A 198 11.65 -7.59 -2.04
C GLY A 198 12.79 -7.91 -1.07
N THR A 199 14.05 -7.66 -1.44
CA THR A 199 15.22 -7.94 -0.57
C THR A 199 15.56 -6.83 0.42
N GLN A 200 14.76 -5.75 0.45
CA GLN A 200 15.07 -4.54 1.22
C GLN A 200 14.56 -4.57 2.69
N ASP A 201 14.00 -5.68 3.16
CA ASP A 201 13.40 -5.82 4.50
C ASP A 201 12.34 -4.73 4.80
N GLY A 202 11.58 -4.33 3.77
CA GLY A 202 10.59 -3.25 3.87
C GLY A 202 11.17 -1.83 3.98
N THR A 203 12.50 -1.66 3.87
CA THR A 203 13.16 -0.35 3.94
C THR A 203 13.15 0.35 2.57
N LEU A 204 12.24 1.30 2.37
CA LEU A 204 12.06 1.97 1.07
C LEU A 204 13.29 2.76 0.60
N GLU A 205 14.14 3.21 1.52
CA GLU A 205 15.39 3.92 1.22
C GLU A 205 16.43 3.04 0.53
N LYS A 206 16.34 1.71 0.72
CA LYS A 206 17.20 0.73 0.05
C LYS A 206 16.72 0.37 -1.36
N CYS A 207 15.51 0.81 -1.74
CA CYS A 207 14.93 0.50 -3.04
C CYS A 207 15.57 1.35 -4.16
N ARG A 208 15.59 0.80 -5.37
CA ARG A 208 16.19 1.45 -6.54
C ARG A 208 15.35 2.64 -6.97
N THR A 209 15.91 3.84 -7.00
CA THR A 209 15.24 5.02 -7.55
C THR A 209 15.05 4.92 -9.07
N LEU A 210 13.83 5.13 -9.55
CA LEU A 210 13.49 5.20 -10.97
C LEU A 210 13.48 6.68 -11.41
N ARG A 211 14.57 7.15 -12.02
CA ARG A 211 14.69 8.54 -12.47
C ARG A 211 13.80 8.78 -13.69
N GLY A 212 13.10 9.92 -13.71
CA GLY A 212 12.20 10.29 -14.83
C GLY A 212 10.87 9.54 -14.87
N ALA A 213 10.54 8.76 -13.84
CA ALA A 213 9.30 7.99 -13.74
C ALA A 213 8.33 8.57 -12.69
N ASP A 214 8.18 9.89 -12.63
CA ASP A 214 7.26 10.53 -11.68
C ASP A 214 5.79 10.13 -11.93
N ALA A 215 4.97 10.20 -10.89
CA ALA A 215 3.58 9.72 -10.97
C ALA A 215 2.73 10.40 -12.05
N LEU A 216 3.02 11.66 -12.38
CA LEU A 216 2.24 12.42 -13.37
C LEU A 216 2.67 12.01 -14.80
N SER A 217 3.97 11.95 -15.09
CA SER A 217 4.48 11.52 -16.40
C SER A 217 4.09 10.08 -16.72
N GLN A 218 4.01 9.22 -15.71
CA GLN A 218 3.60 7.82 -15.83
C GLN A 218 2.07 7.64 -15.89
N GLY A 219 1.29 8.72 -15.74
CA GLY A 219 -0.18 8.66 -15.78
C GLY A 219 -0.81 7.96 -14.58
N ILE A 220 -0.11 7.84 -13.45
CA ILE A 220 -0.65 7.32 -12.18
C ILE A 220 -1.59 8.35 -11.55
N VAL A 221 -1.18 9.62 -11.56
CA VAL A 221 -2.01 10.78 -11.21
C VAL A 221 -2.27 11.62 -12.46
N THR A 222 -3.30 12.48 -12.43
CA THR A 222 -3.80 13.19 -13.64
C THR A 222 -4.03 14.68 -13.41
N GLU A 223 -3.18 15.32 -12.59
CA GLU A 223 -3.35 16.68 -12.03
C GLU A 223 -4.25 16.73 -10.83
#